data_AF-A0A969RFC9-F1
#
_entry.id   AF-A0A969RFC9-F1
#
_cell.length_a   1.000
_cell.length_b   1.000
_cell.length_c   1.000
_cell.angle_alpha   90.00
_cell.angle_beta   90.00
_cell.angle_gamma   90.00
#
_symmetry.space_group_name_H-M   'P 1'
#
loop_
_entity.id
_entity.type
_entity.pdbx_description
1 polymer ?
#
loop_
_entity_poly.entity_id
_entity_poly.type
_entity_poly.pdbx_seq_one_letter_code
_entity_poly.pdbx_strand_id
1 'polypeptide(L)'
;MWLFLSDGICRLHGASLSVLTDTEIQLLFAKVMFSELGDGEESEIHSKLLKNLLCKWVAPKFPSVFDVNDDVISYFNATVKQITQATESWVVGFLVGLEVPALDEFNMVISSFMRMGVPEEALMKARYIEIHQAIELDHQEAGSEAMEKIKAAGFSMTEMREGGKAAIEFLLHMIGSKGNLLSPLQVA
;
A
#
# COMPACT_ATOMS: atom_id res chain seq x y z
N MET A 1 -7.45 -5.30 9.56
CA MET A 1 -6.46 -4.23 9.27
C MET A 1 -5.86 -4.31 7.85
N TRP A 2 -5.03 -5.29 7.50
CA TRP A 2 -4.45 -5.43 6.14
C TRP A 2 -5.50 -5.46 5.01
N LEU A 3 -6.60 -6.18 5.24
CA LEU A 3 -7.72 -6.17 4.30
C LEU A 3 -8.35 -4.78 4.13
N PHE A 4 -8.41 -3.99 5.20
CA PHE A 4 -8.94 -2.63 5.14
C PHE A 4 -8.01 -1.68 4.39
N LEU A 5 -6.68 -1.84 4.55
CA LEU A 5 -5.72 -1.08 3.75
C LEU A 5 -5.81 -1.45 2.26
N SER A 6 -5.85 -2.75 1.93
CA SER A 6 -5.98 -3.23 0.55
C SER A 6 -7.29 -2.79 -0.10
N ASP A 7 -8.40 -2.76 0.63
CA ASP A 7 -9.67 -2.20 0.13
C ASP A 7 -9.62 -0.66 0.01
N GLY A 8 -8.87 -0.02 0.91
CA GLY A 8 -8.72 1.43 0.98
C GLY A 8 -7.74 2.02 -0.04
N ILE A 9 -6.82 1.25 -0.62
CA ILE A 9 -5.74 1.77 -1.47
C ILE A 9 -6.29 2.61 -2.64
N CYS A 10 -7.36 2.14 -3.28
CA CYS A 10 -8.05 2.88 -4.35
C CYS A 10 -8.58 4.25 -3.91
N ARG A 11 -8.95 4.42 -2.63
CA ARG A 11 -9.37 5.73 -2.09
C ARG A 11 -8.18 6.67 -1.90
N LEU A 12 -7.01 6.15 -1.55
CA LEU A 12 -5.77 6.94 -1.47
C LEU A 12 -5.36 7.39 -2.88
N HIS A 13 -5.32 6.47 -3.85
CA HIS A 13 -5.01 6.81 -5.25
C HIS A 13 -6.03 7.78 -5.84
N GLY A 14 -7.32 7.56 -5.61
CA GLY A 14 -8.38 8.48 -6.07
C GLY A 14 -8.24 9.89 -5.48
N ALA A 15 -7.89 10.00 -4.19
CA ALA A 15 -7.60 11.29 -3.56
C ALA A 15 -6.37 11.96 -4.20
N SER A 16 -5.30 11.20 -4.45
CA SER A 16 -4.10 11.71 -5.09
C SER A 16 -4.34 12.19 -6.51
N LEU A 17 -5.06 11.41 -7.32
CA LEU A 17 -5.43 11.75 -8.70
C LEU A 17 -6.27 13.04 -8.78
N SER A 18 -6.99 13.40 -7.72
CA SER A 18 -7.74 14.66 -7.66
C SER A 18 -6.86 15.91 -7.52
N VAL A 19 -5.59 15.74 -7.13
CA VAL A 19 -4.61 16.81 -6.90
C VAL A 19 -3.55 16.86 -8.00
N LEU A 20 -3.14 15.70 -8.52
CA LEU A 20 -2.17 15.62 -9.61
C LEU A 20 -2.67 16.38 -10.85
N THR A 21 -1.79 17.13 -11.51
CA THR A 21 -2.10 17.90 -12.72
C THR A 21 -1.24 17.46 -13.91
N ASP A 22 -0.06 16.90 -13.67
CA ASP A 22 0.76 16.29 -14.71
C ASP A 22 0.08 15.00 -15.23
N THR A 23 -0.26 15.00 -16.53
CA THR A 23 -1.02 13.90 -17.15
C THR A 23 -0.21 12.60 -17.23
N GLU A 24 1.11 12.66 -17.40
CA GLU A 24 1.93 11.44 -17.45
C GLU A 24 1.97 10.76 -16.08
N ILE A 25 2.04 11.57 -15.02
CA ILE A 25 2.03 11.11 -13.64
C ILE A 25 0.64 10.62 -13.22
N GLN A 26 -0.42 11.32 -13.61
CA GLN A 26 -1.79 10.84 -13.44
C GLN A 26 -1.99 9.47 -14.10
N LEU A 27 -1.53 9.29 -15.35
CA LEU A 27 -1.66 8.04 -16.07
C LEU A 27 -0.92 6.90 -15.37
N LEU A 28 0.29 7.16 -14.86
CA LEU A 28 1.05 6.19 -14.09
C LEU A 28 0.25 5.68 -12.89
N PHE A 29 -0.24 6.58 -12.03
CA PHE A 29 -0.94 6.18 -10.82
C PHE A 29 -2.36 5.66 -11.06
N ALA A 30 -2.99 6.05 -12.17
CA ALA A 30 -4.25 5.48 -12.61
C ALA A 30 -4.10 4.00 -13.04
N LYS A 31 -2.97 3.64 -13.66
CA LYS A 31 -2.67 2.23 -13.97
C LYS A 31 -2.52 1.37 -12.72
N VAL A 32 -1.82 1.89 -11.69
CA VAL A 32 -1.71 1.20 -10.40
C VAL A 32 -3.10 0.99 -9.79
N MET A 33 -3.93 2.04 -9.75
CA MET A 33 -5.31 1.91 -9.25
C MET A 33 -6.15 0.91 -10.06
N PHE A 34 -5.98 0.87 -11.38
CA PHE A 34 -6.68 -0.08 -12.24
C PHE A 34 -6.26 -1.54 -11.98
N SER A 35 -4.97 -1.76 -11.75
CA SER A 35 -4.41 -3.06 -11.33
C SER A 35 -4.97 -3.52 -9.99
N GLU A 36 -5.04 -2.63 -8.99
CA GLU A 36 -5.67 -2.92 -7.69
C GLU A 36 -7.15 -3.33 -7.80
N LEU A 37 -7.83 -2.84 -8.84
CA LEU A 37 -9.22 -3.18 -9.21
C LEU A 37 -9.31 -4.44 -10.09
N GLY A 38 -8.23 -5.19 -10.26
CA GLY A 38 -8.18 -6.46 -10.99
C GLY A 38 -8.10 -6.31 -12.50
N ASP A 39 -7.62 -5.18 -13.02
CA ASP A 39 -7.48 -4.91 -14.47
C ASP A 39 -8.78 -5.14 -15.29
N GLY A 40 -9.94 -4.92 -14.66
CA GLY A 40 -11.26 -5.15 -15.26
C GLY A 40 -11.84 -6.54 -15.02
N GLU A 41 -11.09 -7.44 -14.38
CA GLU A 41 -11.57 -8.76 -13.96
C GLU A 41 -11.95 -8.75 -12.47
N GLU A 42 -13.25 -8.82 -12.20
CA GLU A 42 -13.77 -8.68 -10.84
C GLU A 42 -13.25 -9.77 -9.85
N SER A 43 -12.90 -10.96 -10.35
CA SER A 43 -12.30 -12.03 -9.55
C SER A 43 -10.86 -11.74 -9.12
N GLU A 44 -10.20 -10.80 -9.80
CA GLU A 44 -8.79 -10.47 -9.63
C GLU A 44 -8.57 -9.25 -8.73
N ILE A 45 -9.64 -8.61 -8.23
CA ILE A 45 -9.53 -7.49 -7.28
C ILE A 45 -8.67 -7.92 -6.08
N HIS A 46 -7.60 -7.16 -5.83
CA HIS A 46 -6.56 -7.53 -4.86
C HIS A 46 -7.13 -7.73 -3.46
N SER A 47 -8.04 -6.85 -3.01
CA SER A 47 -8.69 -6.96 -1.70
C SER A 47 -9.55 -8.23 -1.57
N LYS A 48 -10.20 -8.68 -2.64
CA LYS A 48 -10.97 -9.93 -2.65
C LYS A 48 -10.04 -11.15 -2.57
N LEU A 49 -8.96 -11.14 -3.32
CA LEU A 49 -7.95 -12.19 -3.30
C LEU A 49 -7.28 -12.31 -1.93
N LEU A 50 -6.93 -11.17 -1.29
CA LEU A 50 -6.42 -11.13 0.08
C LEU A 50 -7.45 -11.65 1.08
N LYS A 51 -8.72 -11.25 0.96
CA LYS A 51 -9.79 -11.76 1.82
C LYS A 51 -9.90 -13.29 1.73
N ASN A 52 -9.83 -13.85 0.52
CA ASN A 52 -9.89 -15.29 0.31
C ASN A 52 -8.73 -16.02 1.00
N LEU A 53 -7.51 -15.48 0.90
CA LEU A 53 -6.34 -15.97 1.63
C LEU A 53 -6.56 -15.97 3.15
N LEU A 54 -7.01 -14.84 3.69
CA LEU A 54 -7.24 -14.68 5.12
C LEU A 54 -8.35 -15.62 5.62
N CYS A 55 -9.46 -15.74 4.89
CA CYS A 55 -10.54 -16.67 5.21
C CYS A 55 -10.06 -18.13 5.24
N LYS A 56 -9.15 -18.51 4.34
CA LYS A 56 -8.65 -19.89 4.24
C LYS A 56 -7.70 -20.25 5.37
N TRP A 57 -6.78 -19.36 5.75
CA TRP A 57 -5.66 -19.73 6.62
C TRP A 57 -5.55 -18.96 7.94
N VAL A 58 -6.13 -17.76 8.03
CA VAL A 58 -6.02 -16.92 9.23
C VAL A 58 -7.30 -16.96 10.05
N ALA A 59 -8.44 -16.66 9.43
CA ALA A 59 -9.74 -16.54 10.08
C ALA A 59 -10.16 -17.78 10.90
N PRO A 60 -9.85 -19.03 10.52
CA PRO A 60 -10.19 -20.20 11.34
C PRO A 60 -9.53 -20.21 12.72
N LYS A 61 -8.37 -19.54 12.86
CA LYS A 61 -7.62 -19.42 14.13
C LYS A 61 -7.81 -18.05 14.78
N PHE A 62 -7.94 -17.00 13.97
CA PHE A 62 -7.98 -15.60 14.39
C PHE A 62 -9.10 -14.86 13.66
N PRO A 63 -10.38 -15.05 14.04
CA PRO A 63 -11.51 -14.43 13.35
C PRO A 63 -11.47 -12.90 13.41
N SER A 64 -10.84 -12.33 14.45
CA SER A 64 -10.63 -10.88 14.62
C SER A 64 -9.67 -10.27 13.61
N VAL A 65 -9.10 -11.04 12.67
CA VAL A 65 -8.26 -10.50 11.58
C VAL A 65 -9.00 -9.47 10.72
N PHE A 66 -10.34 -9.60 10.66
CA PHE A 66 -11.21 -8.68 9.94
C PHE A 66 -11.61 -7.45 10.75
N ASP A 67 -11.36 -7.46 12.06
CA ASP A 67 -11.64 -6.30 12.90
C ASP A 67 -10.70 -5.15 12.54
N VAL A 68 -11.24 -3.94 12.58
CA VAL A 68 -10.52 -2.70 12.36
C VAL A 68 -10.91 -1.75 13.48
N ASN A 69 -9.93 -1.18 14.18
CA ASN A 69 -10.17 -0.19 15.23
C ASN A 69 -10.63 1.14 14.59
N ASP A 70 -11.54 1.84 15.26
CA ASP A 70 -12.01 3.17 14.88
C ASP A 70 -10.87 4.18 14.72
N ASP A 71 -9.81 4.07 15.53
CA ASP A 71 -8.61 4.91 15.39
C ASP A 71 -7.95 4.76 14.02
N VAL A 72 -7.85 3.51 13.52
CA VAL A 72 -7.29 3.21 12.20
C VAL A 72 -8.18 3.77 11.09
N ILE A 73 -9.49 3.63 11.22
CA ILE A 73 -10.46 4.17 10.26
C ILE A 73 -10.39 5.70 10.24
N SER A 74 -10.35 6.33 11.41
CA SER A 74 -10.26 7.77 11.59
C SER A 74 -8.97 8.32 10.98
N TYR A 75 -7.84 7.70 11.31
CA TYR A 75 -6.54 8.08 10.77
C TYR A 75 -6.49 7.94 9.25
N PHE A 76 -6.96 6.81 8.71
CA PHE A 76 -7.07 6.59 7.27
C PHE A 76 -7.89 7.70 6.58
N ASN A 77 -9.07 8.02 7.11
CA ASN A 77 -9.91 9.07 6.56
C ASN A 77 -9.28 10.47 6.66
N ALA A 78 -8.53 10.73 7.74
CA ALA A 78 -7.76 11.97 7.88
C ALA A 78 -6.64 12.07 6.84
N THR A 79 -5.93 10.98 6.56
CA THR A 79 -4.91 10.92 5.51
C THR A 79 -5.51 11.16 4.13
N VAL A 80 -6.63 10.51 3.80
CA VAL A 80 -7.36 10.77 2.53
C VAL A 80 -7.69 12.27 2.40
N LYS A 81 -8.18 12.90 3.46
CA LYS A 81 -8.48 14.33 3.46
C LYS A 81 -7.22 15.18 3.28
N GLN A 82 -6.14 14.85 3.97
CA GLN A 82 -4.86 15.56 3.86
C GLN A 82 -4.34 15.53 2.42
N ILE A 83 -4.39 14.37 1.76
CA ILE A 83 -3.98 14.21 0.36
C ILE A 83 -4.73 15.22 -0.52
N THR A 84 -6.06 15.29 -0.42
CA THR A 84 -6.88 16.21 -1.25
C THR A 84 -6.60 17.71 -1.05
N GLN A 85 -5.85 18.07 -0.01
CA GLN A 85 -5.53 19.46 0.35
C GLN A 85 -4.03 19.77 0.19
N ALA A 86 -3.23 18.78 -0.16
CA ALA A 86 -1.79 18.89 -0.26
C ALA A 86 -1.35 19.48 -1.62
N THR A 87 -0.06 19.81 -1.71
CA THR A 87 0.54 20.21 -2.99
C THR A 87 0.84 18.98 -3.84
N GLU A 88 0.94 19.18 -5.16
CA GLU A 88 1.23 18.09 -6.09
C GLU A 88 2.55 17.39 -5.76
N SER A 89 3.62 18.15 -5.47
CA SER A 89 4.91 17.61 -5.03
C SER A 89 4.77 16.70 -3.81
N TRP A 90 3.97 17.10 -2.82
CA TRP A 90 3.74 16.32 -1.62
C TRP A 90 2.99 15.02 -1.94
N VAL A 91 1.95 15.10 -2.77
CA VAL A 91 1.16 13.92 -3.18
C VAL A 91 2.00 12.90 -3.95
N VAL A 92 2.84 13.37 -4.87
CA VAL A 92 3.79 12.51 -5.60
C VAL A 92 4.73 11.83 -4.62
N GLY A 93 5.30 12.59 -3.67
CA GLY A 93 6.13 12.03 -2.60
C GLY A 93 5.43 10.98 -1.76
N PHE A 94 4.16 11.24 -1.40
CA PHE A 94 3.34 10.31 -0.62
C PHE A 94 3.11 9.00 -1.38
N LEU A 95 2.71 9.05 -2.65
CA LEU A 95 2.50 7.85 -3.46
C LEU A 95 3.78 7.04 -3.65
N VAL A 96 4.90 7.68 -3.99
CA VAL A 96 6.20 7.00 -4.08
C VAL A 96 6.57 6.35 -2.73
N GLY A 97 6.30 7.03 -1.62
CA GLY A 97 6.55 6.50 -0.28
C GLY A 97 5.70 5.28 0.10
N LEU A 98 4.54 5.06 -0.56
CA LEU A 98 3.75 3.84 -0.39
C LEU A 98 4.31 2.66 -1.19
N GLU A 99 4.81 2.92 -2.40
CA GLU A 99 5.30 1.87 -3.31
C GLU A 99 6.70 1.35 -2.94
N VAL A 100 7.59 2.21 -2.43
CA VAL A 100 8.97 1.83 -2.08
C VAL A 100 9.06 0.63 -1.11
N PRO A 101 8.28 0.56 -0.02
CA PRO A 101 8.31 -0.59 0.89
C PRO A 101 7.44 -1.79 0.44
N ALA A 102 6.69 -1.70 -0.67
CA ALA A 102 5.66 -2.69 -1.03
C ALA A 102 6.21 -4.12 -1.17
N LEU A 103 7.39 -4.29 -1.79
CA LEU A 103 8.04 -5.61 -1.88
C LEU A 103 8.42 -6.17 -0.50
N ASP A 104 8.94 -5.33 0.39
CA ASP A 104 9.31 -5.76 1.75
C ASP A 104 8.05 -6.14 2.54
N GLU A 105 6.95 -5.39 2.39
CA GLU A 105 5.65 -5.71 2.97
C GLU A 105 5.10 -7.03 2.43
N PHE A 106 5.20 -7.25 1.13
CA PHE A 106 4.78 -8.50 0.49
C PHE A 106 5.55 -9.71 1.03
N ASN A 107 6.87 -9.59 1.14
CA ASN A 107 7.73 -10.62 1.75
C ASN A 107 7.39 -10.84 3.23
N MET A 108 7.04 -9.78 3.97
CA MET A 108 6.56 -9.89 5.34
C MET A 108 5.23 -10.65 5.43
N VAL A 109 4.31 -10.46 4.49
CA VAL A 109 3.04 -11.20 4.41
C VAL A 109 3.32 -12.68 4.19
N ILE A 110 4.13 -13.04 3.18
CA ILE A 110 4.51 -14.44 2.90
C ILE A 110 5.11 -15.09 4.14
N SER A 111 6.12 -14.45 4.74
CA SER A 111 6.79 -15.00 5.92
C SER A 111 5.85 -15.16 7.13
N SER A 112 4.84 -14.29 7.26
CA SER A 112 3.85 -14.38 8.34
C SER A 112 2.93 -15.59 8.17
N PHE A 113 2.46 -15.88 6.96
CA PHE A 113 1.68 -17.08 6.68
C PHE A 113 2.49 -18.36 6.94
N MET A 114 3.76 -18.39 6.53
CA MET A 114 4.66 -19.52 6.81
C MET A 114 4.84 -19.74 8.33
N ARG A 115 5.05 -18.67 9.10
CA ARG A 115 5.12 -18.73 10.58
C ARG A 115 3.83 -19.25 11.23
N MET A 116 2.67 -19.06 10.58
CA MET A 116 1.38 -19.59 11.03
C MET A 116 1.15 -21.07 10.68
N GLY A 117 2.14 -21.71 10.03
CA GLY A 117 2.11 -23.11 9.62
C GLY A 117 1.42 -23.34 8.28
N VAL A 118 1.26 -22.31 7.44
CA VAL A 118 0.77 -22.51 6.07
C VAL A 118 1.91 -23.11 5.24
N PRO A 119 1.68 -24.24 4.52
CA PRO A 119 2.68 -24.80 3.63
C PRO A 119 3.05 -23.82 2.52
N GLU A 120 4.35 -23.59 2.33
CA GLU A 120 4.88 -22.66 1.32
C GLU A 120 4.33 -22.96 -0.07
N GLU A 121 4.36 -24.24 -0.50
CA GLU A 121 3.84 -24.65 -1.81
C GLU A 121 2.37 -24.24 -2.02
N ALA A 122 1.54 -24.37 -0.97
CA ALA A 122 0.13 -24.00 -1.06
C ALA A 122 -0.04 -22.48 -1.08
N LEU A 123 0.80 -21.74 -0.36
CA LEU A 123 0.81 -20.28 -0.32
C LEU A 123 1.25 -19.68 -1.66
N MET A 124 2.33 -20.19 -2.26
CA MET A 124 2.85 -19.70 -3.55
C MET A 124 1.89 -19.96 -4.72
N LYS A 125 1.00 -20.96 -4.61
CA LYS A 125 -0.08 -21.24 -5.58
C LYS A 125 -1.36 -20.44 -5.32
N ALA A 126 -1.37 -19.58 -4.30
CA ALA A 126 -2.52 -18.73 -4.06
C ALA A 126 -2.51 -17.57 -5.04
N ARG A 127 -3.65 -17.36 -5.72
CA ARG A 127 -3.76 -16.36 -6.79
C ARG A 127 -3.29 -14.95 -6.38
N TYR A 128 -3.57 -14.52 -5.15
CA TYR A 128 -3.06 -13.25 -4.61
C TYR A 128 -1.52 -13.15 -4.67
N ILE A 129 -0.83 -14.22 -4.27
CA ILE A 129 0.64 -14.29 -4.26
C ILE A 129 1.18 -14.34 -5.69
N GLU A 130 0.57 -15.15 -6.56
CA GLU A 130 0.99 -15.25 -7.96
C GLU A 130 0.93 -13.90 -8.70
N ILE A 131 -0.14 -13.14 -8.48
CA ILE A 131 -0.31 -11.82 -9.10
C ILE A 131 0.75 -10.85 -8.58
N HIS A 132 0.91 -10.72 -7.27
CA HIS A 132 1.88 -9.78 -6.71
C HIS A 132 3.32 -10.19 -7.07
N GLN A 133 3.65 -11.48 -7.17
CA GLN A 133 4.97 -11.89 -7.65
C GLN A 133 5.26 -11.50 -9.11
N ALA A 134 4.25 -11.54 -9.97
CA ALA A 134 4.39 -11.11 -11.35
C ALA A 134 4.45 -9.58 -11.46
N ILE A 135 3.64 -8.89 -10.66
CA ILE A 135 3.44 -7.44 -10.73
C ILE A 135 4.55 -6.68 -9.98
N GLU A 136 5.13 -7.19 -8.90
CA GLU A 136 6.08 -6.42 -8.08
C GLU A 136 7.40 -6.12 -8.82
N LEU A 137 7.81 -7.00 -9.75
CA LEU A 137 8.95 -6.76 -10.63
C LEU A 137 8.63 -5.66 -11.65
N ASP A 138 7.43 -5.69 -12.22
CA ASP A 138 6.95 -4.66 -13.15
C ASP A 138 6.73 -3.31 -12.44
N HIS A 139 6.29 -3.32 -11.18
CA HIS A 139 6.14 -2.14 -10.33
C HIS A 139 7.49 -1.52 -9.96
N GLN A 140 8.55 -2.32 -9.75
CA GLN A 140 9.89 -1.80 -9.52
C GLN A 140 10.47 -1.11 -10.76
N GLU A 141 10.32 -1.70 -11.94
CA GLU A 141 10.76 -1.07 -13.20
C GLU A 141 9.95 0.18 -13.52
N ALA A 142 8.62 0.11 -13.40
CA ALA A 142 7.72 1.24 -13.58
C ALA A 142 7.99 2.35 -12.53
N GLY A 143 8.34 1.99 -11.30
CA GLY A 143 8.72 2.93 -10.24
C GLY A 143 10.03 3.67 -10.56
N SER A 144 11.00 3.00 -11.20
CA SER A 144 12.22 3.65 -11.65
C SER A 144 11.96 4.64 -12.79
N GLU A 145 11.15 4.25 -13.79
CA GLU A 145 10.74 5.14 -14.89
C GLU A 145 9.92 6.33 -14.37
N ALA A 146 9.02 6.07 -13.42
CA ALA A 146 8.24 7.08 -12.73
C ALA A 146 9.12 8.10 -12.03
N MET A 147 10.16 7.65 -11.33
CA MET A 147 11.07 8.55 -10.61
C MET A 147 11.86 9.46 -11.55
N GLU A 148 12.23 9.00 -12.74
CA GLU A 148 12.87 9.86 -13.74
C GLU A 148 11.90 10.91 -14.31
N LYS A 149 10.65 10.53 -14.58
CA LYS A 149 9.58 11.46 -14.98
C LYS A 149 9.31 12.51 -13.90
N ILE A 150 9.22 12.07 -12.64
CA ILE A 150 9.01 12.93 -11.47
C ILE A 150 10.17 13.92 -11.28
N LYS A 151 11.42 13.48 -11.43
CA LYS A 151 12.59 14.38 -11.38
C LYS A 151 12.58 15.42 -12.51
N ALA A 152 12.12 15.03 -13.69
CA ALA A 152 12.03 15.93 -14.85
C ALA A 152 10.87 16.94 -14.75
N ALA A 153 9.80 16.61 -14.02
CA ALA A 153 8.60 17.44 -13.86
C ALA A 153 8.78 18.68 -12.96
N GLY A 154 9.95 18.83 -12.31
CA GLY A 154 10.30 20.05 -11.57
C GLY A 154 9.61 20.19 -10.20
N PHE A 155 9.17 19.09 -9.59
CA PHE A 155 8.59 19.11 -8.24
C PHE A 155 9.57 19.58 -7.18
N SER A 156 9.01 20.14 -6.10
CA SER A 156 9.77 20.48 -4.91
C SER A 156 10.25 19.21 -4.21
N MET A 157 11.56 18.97 -4.23
CA MET A 157 12.17 17.84 -3.52
C MET A 157 11.91 17.87 -2.01
N THR A 158 11.77 19.05 -1.42
CA THR A 158 11.45 19.20 0.01
C THR A 158 10.04 18.69 0.29
N GLU A 159 9.05 19.13 -0.49
CA GLU A 159 7.66 18.71 -0.32
C GLU A 159 7.48 17.22 -0.63
N MET A 160 8.15 16.71 -1.66
CA MET A 160 8.17 15.26 -1.96
C MET A 160 8.71 14.44 -0.79
N ARG A 161 9.79 14.90 -0.15
CA ARG A 161 10.35 14.23 1.02
C ARG A 161 9.37 14.23 2.20
N GLU A 162 8.64 15.32 2.40
CA GLU A 162 7.61 15.42 3.43
C GLU A 162 6.44 14.48 3.16
N GLY A 163 6.01 14.38 1.90
CA GLY A 163 5.00 13.42 1.45
C GLY A 163 5.43 11.98 1.69
N GLY A 164 6.65 11.62 1.26
CA GLY A 164 7.19 10.28 1.46
C GLY A 164 7.32 9.92 2.94
N LYS A 165 7.73 10.87 3.79
CA LYS A 165 7.74 10.66 5.25
C LYS A 165 6.34 10.39 5.79
N ALA A 166 5.34 11.15 5.35
CA ALA A 166 3.96 10.94 5.77
C ALA A 166 3.39 9.59 5.31
N ALA A 167 3.82 9.08 4.15
CA ALA A 167 3.46 7.73 3.70
C ALA A 167 4.03 6.65 4.61
N ILE A 168 5.31 6.77 5.02
CA ILE A 168 5.91 5.84 5.99
C ILE A 168 5.22 5.92 7.35
N GLU A 169 4.96 7.13 7.86
CA GLU A 169 4.19 7.31 9.10
C GLU A 169 2.79 6.69 8.99
N PHE A 170 2.15 6.84 7.82
CA PHE A 170 0.87 6.22 7.53
C PHE A 170 0.95 4.70 7.58
N LEU A 171 1.88 4.08 6.85
CA LEU A 171 2.07 2.63 6.85
C LEU A 171 2.39 2.10 8.26
N LEU A 172 3.26 2.77 9.01
CA LEU A 172 3.56 2.41 10.40
C LEU A 172 2.32 2.47 11.29
N HIS A 173 1.46 3.48 11.14
CA HIS A 173 0.20 3.56 11.88
C HIS A 173 -0.78 2.46 11.46
N MET A 174 -0.86 2.21 10.16
CA MET A 174 -1.69 1.16 9.57
C MET A 174 -1.22 -0.25 9.91
N ILE A 175 0.05 -0.46 10.27
CA ILE A 175 0.62 -1.76 10.66
C ILE A 175 0.68 -1.90 12.20
N GLY A 176 0.80 -0.79 12.92
CA GLY A 176 1.32 -0.75 14.29
C GLY A 176 0.40 -0.19 15.38
N SER A 177 -0.91 -0.05 15.19
CA SER A 177 -1.79 0.52 16.24
C SER A 177 -2.04 -0.37 17.48
N LYS A 178 -1.23 -1.42 17.69
CA LYS A 178 -0.92 -1.95 19.04
C LYS A 178 0.54 -2.39 19.15
N GLY A 179 1.40 -1.43 19.52
CA GLY A 179 2.64 -1.70 20.24
C GLY A 179 3.88 -0.96 19.71
N ASN A 180 4.34 0.04 20.46
CA ASN A 180 5.74 0.45 20.62
C ASN A 180 6.74 0.00 19.53
N LEU A 181 6.59 0.49 18.29
CA LEU A 181 7.62 0.36 17.26
C LEU A 181 8.25 1.70 16.87
N LEU A 182 8.24 2.66 17.79
CA LEU A 182 9.15 3.81 17.77
C LEU A 182 9.63 4.14 19.19
N SER A 183 10.73 3.51 19.59
CA SER A 183 11.76 4.19 20.38
C SER A 183 13.13 3.54 20.13
N PRO A 184 13.84 3.95 19.06
CA PRO A 184 15.30 3.77 18.98
C PRO A 184 16.07 4.72 19.91
N LEU A 185 15.39 5.54 20.74
CA LEU A 185 15.99 6.61 21.54
C LEU A 185 15.90 6.39 23.07
N GLN A 186 15.64 5.16 23.52
CA GLN A 186 15.67 4.83 24.97
C GLN A 186 16.62 3.69 25.32
N VAL A 187 17.68 3.49 24.54
CA VAL A 187 18.89 2.82 25.03
C VAL A 187 20.08 3.73 24.77
N ALA A 188 20.27 4.68 25.69
CA ALA A 188 21.53 5.31 25.98
C ALA A 188 21.84 5.05 27.46
#